data_AF-A0A959AVI9-F1
#
_entry.id   AF-A0A959AVI9-F1
#
_cell.length_a   1.000
_cell.length_b   1.000
_cell.length_c   1.000
_cell.angle_alpha   90.00
_cell.angle_beta   90.00
_cell.angle_gamma   90.00
#
_symmetry.space_group_name_H-M   'P 1'
#
loop_
_entity.id
_entity.type
_entity.pdbx_description
1 polymer ?
#
loop_
_entity_poly.entity_id
_entity_poly.type
_entity_poly.pdbx_seq_one_letter_code
_entity_poly.pdbx_strand_id
1 'polypeptide(L)'
;RIHESRIPNPRIHQKMPYNWILFDADNTILDFDRSEREALQKALAEADIPFQDDYNQHYHRINKACWRAFEQGEITPEELRPRRFKLFFEAIGHQADEHVVSARYLYHLSQTGFLVDGAMEQLQRLTGKYQMALVTNGLKEVQRPRIKKAGLTPYFQSIIVSDEIGHSKPNASFFEYTFEQIGHPPKDKVLIVGDSLSADIRGGAEFGIHTCWYNPGRQENSLGIAPNYEVAELQKLNAFL
;
A
#
# COMPACT_ATOMS: atom_id res chain seq x y z
N ARG A 1 9.77 37.33 -36.05
CA ARG A 1 8.50 36.69 -35.61
C ARG A 1 8.87 35.52 -34.73
N ILE A 2 8.93 35.74 -33.43
CA ILE A 2 9.29 34.74 -32.42
C ILE A 2 7.98 34.08 -32.00
N HIS A 3 7.89 32.77 -32.13
CA HIS A 3 6.75 32.00 -31.66
C HIS A 3 6.80 31.94 -30.13
N GLU A 4 5.97 32.75 -29.48
CA GLU A 4 5.69 32.62 -28.05
C GLU A 4 5.00 31.28 -27.79
N SER A 5 5.74 30.39 -27.13
CA SER A 5 5.26 29.17 -26.50
C SER A 5 4.22 29.55 -25.44
N ARG A 6 2.95 29.18 -25.68
CA ARG A 6 1.87 29.28 -24.70
C ARG A 6 2.18 28.34 -23.53
N ILE A 7 2.65 28.91 -22.43
CA ILE A 7 2.68 28.25 -21.13
C ILE A 7 1.23 27.95 -20.73
N PRO A 8 0.84 26.71 -20.39
CA PRO A 8 -0.49 26.44 -19.87
C PRO A 8 -0.69 27.17 -18.53
N ASN A 9 -1.79 27.91 -18.47
CA ASN A 9 -2.27 28.69 -17.34
C ASN A 9 -2.30 27.86 -16.04
N PRO A 10 -1.74 28.33 -14.91
CA PRO A 10 -1.86 27.64 -13.62
C PRO A 10 -3.34 27.65 -13.23
N ARG A 11 -3.99 26.48 -13.25
CA ARG A 11 -5.32 26.33 -12.70
C ARG A 11 -5.26 26.71 -11.23
N ILE A 12 -5.96 27.78 -10.90
CA ILE A 12 -6.31 28.24 -9.55
C ILE A 12 -6.61 27.00 -8.70
N HIS A 13 -5.84 26.79 -7.63
CA HIS A 13 -6.08 25.74 -6.65
C HIS A 13 -7.41 26.01 -5.93
N GLN A 14 -8.51 25.65 -6.58
CA GLN A 14 -9.80 25.54 -5.92
C GLN A 14 -9.65 24.34 -4.98
N LYS A 15 -9.61 24.62 -3.68
CA LYS A 15 -9.54 23.60 -2.63
C LYS A 15 -10.68 22.62 -2.86
N MET A 16 -10.37 21.43 -3.39
CA MET A 16 -11.39 20.44 -3.75
C MET A 16 -12.00 19.92 -2.44
N PRO A 17 -13.32 20.01 -2.24
CA PRO A 17 -13.93 19.62 -0.97
C PRO A 17 -14.02 18.09 -0.93
N TYR A 18 -12.94 17.41 -0.55
CA TYR A 18 -12.98 15.98 -0.27
C TYR A 18 -13.77 15.74 1.01
N ASN A 19 -14.62 14.71 1.00
CA ASN A 19 -15.33 14.24 2.20
C ASN A 19 -14.70 12.93 2.71
N TRP A 20 -14.18 12.13 1.79
CA TRP A 20 -13.57 10.83 2.06
C TRP A 20 -12.13 10.78 1.57
N ILE A 21 -11.27 10.19 2.41
CA ILE A 21 -9.91 9.84 2.06
C ILE A 21 -9.72 8.33 2.27
N LEU A 22 -9.38 7.63 1.20
CA LEU A 22 -9.01 6.22 1.23
C LEU A 22 -7.49 6.16 1.33
N PHE A 23 -6.96 5.62 2.42
CA PHE A 23 -5.53 5.43 2.60
C PHE A 23 -5.16 3.99 2.30
N ASP A 24 -4.19 3.78 1.42
CA ASP A 24 -3.47 2.52 1.39
C ASP A 24 -2.73 2.27 2.73
N ALA A 25 -2.45 1.01 3.01
CA ALA A 25 -1.77 0.60 4.23
C ALA A 25 -0.25 0.58 4.09
N ASP A 26 0.28 -0.31 3.25
CA ASP A 26 1.69 -0.69 3.25
C ASP A 26 2.52 0.31 2.46
N ASN A 27 3.58 0.83 3.09
CA ASN A 27 4.41 1.94 2.58
C ASN A 27 3.65 3.26 2.33
N THR A 28 2.39 3.34 2.76
CA THR A 28 1.61 4.59 2.79
C THR A 28 1.34 5.07 4.22
N ILE A 29 0.91 4.17 5.13
CA ILE A 29 0.70 4.46 6.56
C ILE A 29 1.60 3.58 7.43
N LEU A 30 1.67 2.29 7.11
CA LEU A 30 2.55 1.32 7.75
C LEU A 30 3.89 1.28 7.01
N ASP A 31 4.98 1.24 7.76
CA ASP A 31 6.32 1.02 7.21
C ASP A 31 6.50 -0.48 6.95
N PHE A 32 6.13 -0.91 5.74
CA PHE A 32 6.17 -2.32 5.36
C PHE A 32 7.62 -2.79 5.18
N ASP A 33 8.49 -1.97 4.63
CA ASP A 33 9.89 -2.35 4.37
C ASP A 33 10.63 -2.67 5.68
N ARG A 34 10.42 -1.88 6.74
CA ARG A 34 10.94 -2.19 8.08
C ARG A 34 10.30 -3.46 8.65
N SER A 35 8.98 -3.59 8.52
CA SER A 35 8.24 -4.78 8.96
C SER A 35 8.72 -6.06 8.27
N GLU A 36 8.95 -6.01 6.96
CA GLU A 36 9.45 -7.10 6.13
C GLU A 36 10.84 -7.53 6.58
N ARG A 37 11.75 -6.57 6.79
CA ARG A 37 13.11 -6.85 7.27
C ARG A 37 13.10 -7.57 8.61
N GLU A 38 12.36 -7.05 9.59
CA GLU A 38 12.31 -7.63 10.93
C GLU A 38 11.66 -9.03 10.92
N ALA A 39 10.58 -9.20 10.17
CA ALA A 39 9.89 -10.48 10.05
C ALA A 39 10.75 -11.55 9.35
N LEU A 40 11.44 -11.17 8.27
CA LEU A 40 12.36 -12.05 7.56
C LEU A 40 13.51 -12.49 8.46
N GLN A 41 14.13 -11.55 9.17
CA GLN A 41 15.24 -11.85 10.08
C GLN A 41 14.84 -12.87 11.16
N LYS A 42 13.67 -12.70 11.79
CA LYS A 42 13.18 -13.64 12.81
C LYS A 42 12.82 -15.00 12.24
N ALA A 43 12.14 -15.04 11.09
CA ALA A 43 11.75 -16.29 10.45
C ALA A 43 12.96 -17.13 10.00
N LEU A 44 14.01 -16.48 9.50
CA LEU A 44 15.27 -17.14 9.12
C LEU A 44 16.06 -17.61 10.34
N ALA A 45 16.12 -16.80 11.42
CA ALA A 45 16.76 -17.19 12.66
C ALA A 45 16.12 -18.46 13.27
N GLU A 46 14.79 -18.58 13.24
CA GLU A 46 14.08 -19.79 13.69
C GLU A 46 14.30 -21.01 12.78
N ALA A 47 14.81 -20.80 11.57
CA ALA A 47 15.19 -21.86 10.63
C ALA A 47 16.71 -22.16 10.66
N ASP A 48 17.43 -21.63 11.64
CA ASP A 48 18.89 -21.74 11.76
C ASP A 48 19.65 -21.17 10.54
N ILE A 49 19.06 -20.18 9.87
CA ILE A 49 19.65 -19.47 8.72
C ILE A 49 20.15 -18.11 9.20
N PRO A 50 21.47 -17.87 9.29
CA PRO A 50 22.00 -16.57 9.64
C PRO A 50 21.60 -15.50 8.63
N PHE A 51 21.06 -14.39 9.11
CA PHE A 51 20.67 -13.27 8.27
C PHE A 51 21.89 -12.54 7.71
N GLN A 52 21.93 -12.34 6.39
CA GLN A 52 22.94 -11.52 5.72
C GLN A 52 22.30 -10.21 5.21
N ASP A 53 23.10 -9.15 5.10
CA ASP A 53 22.58 -7.82 4.75
C ASP A 53 21.93 -7.77 3.37
N ASP A 54 22.41 -8.57 2.42
CA ASP A 54 21.87 -8.66 1.06
C ASP A 54 20.58 -9.50 0.95
N TYR A 55 20.30 -10.37 1.93
CA TYR A 55 19.10 -11.22 1.93
C TYR A 55 17.82 -10.39 1.92
N ASN A 56 17.80 -9.25 2.63
CA ASN A 56 16.66 -8.35 2.58
C ASN A 56 16.39 -7.87 1.16
N GLN A 57 17.43 -7.44 0.43
CA GLN A 57 17.29 -6.92 -0.92
C GLN A 57 16.82 -8.00 -1.90
N HIS A 58 17.36 -9.22 -1.77
CA HIS A 58 16.93 -10.37 -2.57
C HIS A 58 15.46 -10.70 -2.31
N TYR A 59 15.09 -10.83 -1.03
CA TYR A 59 13.72 -11.14 -0.64
C TYR A 59 12.74 -10.05 -1.08
N HIS A 60 13.04 -8.77 -0.83
CA HIS A 60 12.19 -7.65 -1.18
C HIS A 60 11.85 -7.64 -2.68
N ARG A 61 12.86 -7.86 -3.54
CA ARG A 61 12.67 -7.94 -5.00
C ARG A 61 11.74 -9.10 -5.38
N ILE A 62 11.96 -10.28 -4.79
CA ILE A 62 11.18 -11.50 -5.06
C ILE A 62 9.74 -11.33 -4.56
N ASN A 63 9.56 -10.85 -3.33
CA ASN A 63 8.26 -10.59 -2.72
C ASN A 63 7.46 -9.58 -3.57
N LYS A 64 8.08 -8.48 -4.02
CA LYS A 64 7.45 -7.51 -4.93
C LYS A 64 7.03 -8.13 -6.27
N ALA A 65 7.84 -9.03 -6.82
CA ALA A 65 7.48 -9.74 -8.06
C ALA A 65 6.30 -10.71 -7.84
N CYS A 66 6.26 -11.44 -6.73
CA CYS A 66 5.14 -12.31 -6.39
C CYS A 66 3.84 -11.52 -6.17
N TRP A 67 3.90 -10.37 -5.48
CA TRP A 67 2.73 -9.51 -5.31
C TRP A 67 2.20 -8.96 -6.63
N ARG A 68 3.08 -8.56 -7.56
CA ARG A 68 2.66 -8.16 -8.91
C ARG A 68 1.95 -9.28 -9.66
N ALA A 69 2.49 -10.50 -9.62
CA ALA A 69 1.85 -11.66 -10.24
C ALA A 69 0.46 -11.93 -9.62
N PHE A 70 0.33 -11.78 -8.29
CA PHE A 70 -0.96 -11.88 -7.60
C PHE A 70 -1.95 -10.78 -8.04
N GLU A 71 -1.50 -9.52 -8.12
CA GLU A 71 -2.32 -8.40 -8.58
C GLU A 71 -2.78 -8.55 -10.04
N GLN A 72 -2.01 -9.29 -10.85
CA GLN A 72 -2.34 -9.63 -12.24
C GLN A 72 -3.22 -10.89 -12.36
N GLY A 73 -3.53 -11.56 -11.24
CA GLY A 73 -4.32 -12.80 -11.22
C GLY A 73 -3.55 -14.03 -11.72
N GLU A 74 -2.22 -13.95 -11.81
CA GLU A 74 -1.37 -15.05 -12.28
C GLU A 74 -1.12 -16.12 -11.20
N ILE A 75 -1.26 -15.75 -9.93
CA ILE A 75 -1.13 -16.66 -8.78
C ILE A 75 -2.21 -16.38 -7.74
N THR A 76 -2.54 -17.39 -6.94
CA THR A 76 -3.47 -17.23 -5.81
C THR A 76 -2.75 -16.78 -4.53
N PRO A 77 -3.48 -16.31 -3.50
CA PRO A 77 -2.88 -16.03 -2.19
C PRO A 77 -2.18 -17.26 -1.59
N GLU A 78 -2.70 -18.47 -1.78
CA GLU A 78 -2.14 -19.72 -1.27
C GLU A 78 -0.81 -20.05 -1.94
N GLU A 79 -0.66 -19.69 -3.21
CA GLU A 79 0.59 -19.84 -3.97
C GLU A 79 1.61 -18.76 -3.61
N LEU A 80 1.19 -17.51 -3.44
CA LEU A 80 2.08 -16.37 -3.12
C LEU A 80 2.95 -16.64 -1.89
N ARG A 81 2.33 -17.19 -0.82
CA ARG A 81 2.94 -17.37 0.50
C ARG A 81 4.22 -18.25 0.46
N PRO A 82 4.17 -19.52 0.03
CA PRO A 82 5.36 -20.37 -0.07
C PRO A 82 6.23 -20.02 -1.29
N ARG A 83 5.66 -19.58 -2.42
CA ARG A 83 6.42 -19.33 -3.66
C ARG A 83 7.53 -18.30 -3.47
N ARG A 84 7.29 -17.21 -2.74
CA ARG A 84 8.34 -16.19 -2.48
C ARG A 84 9.51 -16.75 -1.67
N PHE A 85 9.27 -17.69 -0.76
CA PHE A 85 10.32 -18.33 0.03
C PHE A 85 11.08 -19.39 -0.77
N LYS A 86 10.36 -20.16 -1.59
CA LYS A 86 11.00 -21.07 -2.56
C LYS A 86 11.98 -20.32 -3.47
N LEU A 87 11.52 -19.25 -4.13
CA LEU A 87 12.36 -18.43 -5.01
C LEU A 87 13.50 -17.74 -4.25
N PHE A 88 13.24 -17.30 -3.02
CA PHE A 88 14.28 -16.70 -2.17
C PHE A 88 15.38 -17.71 -1.85
N PHE A 89 15.03 -18.93 -1.43
CA PHE A 89 15.99 -19.99 -1.13
C PHE A 89 16.79 -20.45 -2.35
N GLU A 90 16.14 -20.55 -3.52
CA GLU A 90 16.82 -20.76 -4.80
C GLU A 90 17.85 -19.65 -5.08
N ALA A 91 17.50 -18.38 -4.83
CA ALA A 91 18.37 -17.23 -5.08
C ALA A 91 19.59 -17.16 -4.13
N ILE A 92 19.43 -17.57 -2.87
CA ILE A 92 20.51 -17.54 -1.87
C ILE A 92 21.27 -18.87 -1.76
N GLY A 93 20.92 -19.87 -2.59
CA GLY A 93 21.57 -21.17 -2.59
C GLY A 93 21.36 -21.97 -1.30
N HIS A 94 20.22 -21.77 -0.62
CA HIS A 94 19.89 -22.45 0.63
C HIS A 94 18.75 -23.45 0.41
N GLN A 95 18.67 -24.48 1.26
CA GLN A 95 17.52 -25.38 1.31
C GLN A 95 16.84 -25.25 2.67
N ALA A 96 15.54 -24.99 2.66
CA ALA A 96 14.69 -24.97 3.83
C ALA A 96 13.24 -25.15 3.38
N ASP A 97 12.38 -25.58 4.30
CA ASP A 97 10.96 -25.75 4.03
C ASP A 97 10.30 -24.37 3.87
N GLU A 98 9.90 -24.04 2.64
CA GLU A 98 9.30 -22.76 2.29
C GLU A 98 7.94 -22.53 2.97
N HIS A 99 7.20 -23.60 3.28
CA HIS A 99 5.91 -23.49 3.96
C HIS A 99 6.13 -23.14 5.43
N VAL A 100 7.08 -23.79 6.10
CA VAL A 100 7.42 -23.51 7.50
C VAL A 100 7.95 -22.09 7.66
N VAL A 101 8.91 -21.68 6.82
CA VAL A 101 9.47 -20.32 6.91
C VAL A 101 8.44 -19.27 6.51
N SER A 102 7.59 -19.54 5.52
CA SER A 102 6.47 -18.65 5.19
C SER A 102 5.51 -18.45 6.37
N ALA A 103 5.14 -19.53 7.06
CA ALA A 103 4.25 -19.44 8.22
C ALA A 103 4.86 -18.60 9.36
N ARG A 104 6.15 -18.81 9.66
CA ARG A 104 6.90 -18.03 10.66
C ARG A 104 7.01 -16.56 10.26
N TYR A 105 7.32 -16.30 8.99
CA TYR A 105 7.39 -14.94 8.47
C TYR A 105 6.05 -14.22 8.59
N LEU A 106 4.95 -14.85 8.19
CA LEU A 106 3.61 -14.25 8.31
C LEU A 106 3.25 -13.98 9.78
N TYR A 107 3.59 -14.90 10.68
CA TYR A 107 3.44 -14.68 12.12
C TYR A 107 4.21 -13.44 12.56
N HIS A 108 5.53 -13.37 12.33
CA HIS A 108 6.34 -12.23 12.76
C HIS A 108 5.91 -10.92 12.11
N LEU A 109 5.52 -10.95 10.83
CA LEU A 109 5.02 -9.80 10.11
C LEU A 109 3.74 -9.26 10.75
N SER A 110 2.80 -10.14 11.13
CA SER A 110 1.57 -9.77 11.86
C SER A 110 1.87 -9.13 13.23
N GLN A 111 3.03 -9.43 13.82
CA GLN A 111 3.46 -8.86 15.10
C GLN A 111 4.15 -7.50 14.96
N THR A 112 4.24 -6.93 13.76
CA THR A 112 4.79 -5.58 13.57
C THR A 112 3.70 -4.50 13.62
N GLY A 113 4.09 -3.23 13.63
CA GLY A 113 3.17 -2.09 13.65
C GLY A 113 3.90 -0.77 13.45
N PHE A 114 4.96 -0.79 12.66
CA PHE A 114 5.75 0.40 12.36
C PHE A 114 4.98 1.31 11.42
N LEU A 115 5.09 2.61 11.65
CA LEU A 115 4.43 3.64 10.85
C LEU A 115 5.49 4.36 10.02
N VAL A 116 5.12 4.78 8.82
CA VAL A 116 5.95 5.72 8.06
C VAL A 116 5.98 7.08 8.77
N ASP A 117 7.04 7.84 8.52
CA ASP A 117 7.23 9.15 9.14
C ASP A 117 6.02 10.06 8.89
N GLY A 118 5.49 10.65 9.97
CA GLY A 118 4.37 11.57 9.87
C GLY A 118 2.98 10.96 9.76
N ALA A 119 2.84 9.64 9.60
CA ALA A 119 1.54 9.01 9.38
C ALA A 119 0.56 9.25 10.54
N MET A 120 0.98 9.02 11.79
CA MET A 120 0.12 9.23 12.96
C MET A 120 -0.29 10.69 13.12
N GLU A 121 0.67 11.62 12.98
CA GLU A 121 0.39 13.06 13.05
C GLU A 121 -0.63 13.48 11.99
N GLN A 122 -0.49 12.96 10.77
CA GLN A 122 -1.38 13.34 9.71
C GLN A 122 -2.78 12.73 9.86
N LEU A 123 -2.89 11.47 10.29
CA LEU A 123 -4.19 10.88 10.62
C LEU A 123 -4.90 11.69 11.72
N GLN A 124 -4.19 12.06 12.79
CA GLN A 124 -4.74 12.90 13.87
C GLN A 124 -5.23 14.25 13.36
N ARG A 125 -4.51 14.89 12.44
CA ARG A 125 -4.86 16.20 11.87
C ARG A 125 -6.11 16.16 10.99
N LEU A 126 -6.33 15.03 10.30
CA LEU A 126 -7.45 14.82 9.39
C LEU A 126 -8.72 14.31 10.10
N THR A 127 -8.55 13.63 11.24
CA THR A 127 -9.67 13.19 12.09
C THR A 127 -10.58 14.36 12.46
N GLY A 128 -11.88 14.14 12.33
CA GLY A 128 -12.92 15.13 12.60
C GLY A 128 -13.17 16.12 11.44
N LYS A 129 -12.32 16.15 10.41
CA LYS A 129 -12.50 16.95 9.19
C LYS A 129 -12.92 16.11 7.99
N TYR A 130 -12.36 14.90 7.88
CA TYR A 130 -12.66 13.96 6.81
C TYR A 130 -13.10 12.62 7.39
N GLN A 131 -13.90 11.89 6.63
CA GLN A 131 -14.05 10.46 6.83
C GLN A 131 -12.87 9.75 6.17
N MET A 132 -12.36 8.71 6.80
CA MET A 132 -11.19 7.97 6.37
C MET A 132 -11.48 6.48 6.36
N ALA A 133 -11.07 5.81 5.29
CA ALA A 133 -11.03 4.35 5.23
C ALA A 133 -9.61 3.89 4.91
N LEU A 134 -9.22 2.74 5.46
CA LEU A 134 -7.97 2.08 5.10
C LEU A 134 -8.28 0.95 4.10
N VAL A 135 -7.59 0.94 2.96
CA VAL A 135 -7.85 0.04 1.83
C VAL A 135 -6.57 -0.71 1.43
N THR A 136 -6.53 -2.03 1.53
CA THR A 136 -5.28 -2.79 1.33
C THR A 136 -5.47 -4.10 0.55
N ASN A 137 -4.47 -4.44 -0.28
CA ASN A 137 -4.36 -5.75 -0.95
C ASN A 137 -3.80 -6.86 -0.04
N GLY A 138 -3.46 -6.53 1.22
CA GLY A 138 -2.77 -7.45 2.12
C GLY A 138 -3.62 -8.63 2.60
N LEU A 139 -2.95 -9.59 3.24
CA LEU A 139 -3.56 -10.78 3.83
C LEU A 139 -4.25 -10.43 5.16
N LYS A 140 -5.45 -10.95 5.41
CA LYS A 140 -6.24 -10.56 6.60
C LYS A 140 -5.52 -10.92 7.91
N GLU A 141 -4.86 -12.08 7.95
CA GLU A 141 -4.11 -12.56 9.10
C GLU A 141 -2.89 -11.69 9.43
N VAL A 142 -2.42 -10.88 8.47
CA VAL A 142 -1.31 -9.94 8.65
C VAL A 142 -1.83 -8.52 8.93
N GLN A 143 -2.76 -8.02 8.13
CA GLN A 143 -3.17 -6.62 8.18
C GLN A 143 -3.95 -6.30 9.46
N ARG A 144 -4.90 -7.17 9.86
CA ARG A 144 -5.74 -6.90 11.04
C ARG A 144 -4.90 -6.77 12.33
N PRO A 145 -3.96 -7.68 12.65
CA PRO A 145 -3.08 -7.51 13.81
C PRO A 145 -2.19 -6.27 13.72
N ARG A 146 -1.58 -5.98 12.56
CA ARG A 146 -0.69 -4.82 12.37
C ARG A 146 -1.41 -3.50 12.58
N ILE A 147 -2.60 -3.35 11.99
CA ILE A 147 -3.44 -2.14 12.15
C ILE A 147 -3.82 -1.93 13.62
N LYS A 148 -4.22 -3.01 14.31
CA LYS A 148 -4.53 -2.95 15.74
C LYS A 148 -3.31 -2.57 16.57
N LYS A 149 -2.16 -3.20 16.32
CA LYS A 149 -0.92 -2.99 17.06
C LYS A 149 -0.36 -1.57 16.86
N ALA A 150 -0.49 -1.02 15.66
CA ALA A 150 -0.11 0.34 15.32
C ALA A 150 -1.08 1.41 15.88
N GLY A 151 -2.18 1.00 16.53
CA GLY A 151 -3.16 1.92 17.09
C GLY A 151 -3.97 2.67 16.03
N LEU A 152 -4.10 2.11 14.82
CA LEU A 152 -4.72 2.77 13.68
C LEU A 152 -6.25 2.67 13.64
N THR A 153 -6.82 1.65 14.29
CA THR A 153 -8.27 1.36 14.26
C THR A 153 -9.17 2.59 14.57
N PRO A 154 -8.87 3.45 15.57
CA PRO A 154 -9.74 4.59 15.88
C PRO A 154 -9.82 5.67 14.80
N TYR A 155 -8.90 5.68 13.84
CA TYR A 155 -8.82 6.72 12.80
C TYR A 155 -9.68 6.41 11.57
N PHE A 156 -10.05 5.14 11.36
CA PHE A 156 -10.71 4.70 10.14
C PHE A 156 -12.13 4.22 10.43
N GLN A 157 -13.12 4.78 9.72
CA GLN A 157 -14.51 4.32 9.80
C GLN A 157 -14.69 2.94 9.16
N SER A 158 -13.87 2.64 8.15
CA SER A 158 -13.84 1.32 7.52
C SER A 158 -12.41 0.88 7.23
N ILE A 159 -12.17 -0.42 7.36
CA ILE A 159 -10.90 -1.08 7.03
C ILE A 159 -11.25 -2.22 6.08
N ILE A 160 -10.90 -2.04 4.81
CA ILE A 160 -11.17 -2.95 3.71
C ILE A 160 -9.89 -3.71 3.37
N VAL A 161 -9.95 -5.03 3.45
CA VAL A 161 -8.84 -5.94 3.14
C VAL A 161 -9.26 -6.84 1.99
N SER A 162 -8.51 -6.84 0.89
CA SER A 162 -8.86 -7.59 -0.34
C SER A 162 -9.08 -9.09 -0.09
N ASP A 163 -8.27 -9.68 0.77
CA ASP A 163 -8.32 -11.09 1.15
C ASP A 163 -9.63 -11.49 1.85
N GLU A 164 -10.36 -10.53 2.43
CA GLU A 164 -11.66 -10.76 3.05
C GLU A 164 -12.82 -10.71 2.04
N ILE A 165 -12.62 -10.04 0.90
CA ILE A 165 -13.69 -9.72 -0.06
C ILE A 165 -13.51 -10.42 -1.43
N GLY A 166 -12.35 -11.03 -1.67
CA GLY A 166 -12.05 -11.77 -2.91
C GLY A 166 -11.73 -10.90 -4.13
N HIS A 167 -11.61 -9.58 -3.95
CA HIS A 167 -11.24 -8.63 -4.99
C HIS A 167 -10.08 -7.78 -4.49
N SER A 168 -9.13 -7.45 -5.36
CA SER A 168 -7.95 -6.63 -5.06
C SER A 168 -7.90 -5.37 -5.95
N LYS A 169 -7.27 -4.31 -5.47
CA LYS A 169 -6.84 -3.18 -6.31
C LYS A 169 -5.88 -3.71 -7.39
N PRO A 170 -5.95 -3.23 -8.66
CA PRO A 170 -6.74 -2.10 -9.14
C PRO A 170 -8.17 -2.45 -9.61
N ASN A 171 -8.66 -3.67 -9.41
CA ASN A 171 -9.96 -4.10 -9.97
C ASN A 171 -11.12 -3.24 -9.48
N ALA A 172 -12.02 -2.85 -10.38
CA ALA A 172 -13.18 -2.02 -10.06
C ALA A 172 -14.04 -2.59 -8.93
N SER A 173 -14.21 -3.93 -8.86
CA SER A 173 -14.99 -4.60 -7.80
C SER A 173 -14.47 -4.33 -6.37
N PHE A 174 -13.17 -4.10 -6.20
CA PHE A 174 -12.62 -3.67 -4.90
C PHE A 174 -13.15 -2.29 -4.51
N PHE A 175 -13.16 -1.35 -5.47
CA PHE A 175 -13.63 0.01 -5.24
C PHE A 175 -15.16 0.08 -5.13
N GLU A 176 -15.90 -0.76 -5.85
CA GLU A 176 -17.36 -0.91 -5.71
C GLU A 176 -17.72 -1.35 -4.30
N TYR A 177 -17.10 -2.42 -3.81
CA TYR A 177 -17.27 -2.87 -2.43
C TYR A 177 -16.88 -1.79 -1.43
N THR A 178 -15.73 -1.13 -1.65
CA THR A 178 -15.30 -0.01 -0.79
C THR A 178 -16.35 1.08 -0.73
N PHE A 179 -16.92 1.48 -1.87
CA PHE A 179 -17.96 2.51 -1.96
C PHE A 179 -19.26 2.09 -1.26
N GLU A 180 -19.63 0.82 -1.33
CA GLU A 180 -20.76 0.28 -0.55
C GLU A 180 -20.52 0.44 0.96
N GLN A 181 -19.32 0.10 1.45
CA GLN A 181 -18.99 0.19 2.87
C GLN A 181 -18.94 1.63 3.40
N ILE A 182 -18.67 2.62 2.55
CA ILE A 182 -18.58 4.04 2.92
C ILE A 182 -19.82 4.85 2.55
N GLY A 183 -20.90 4.20 2.10
CA GLY A 183 -22.20 4.83 1.83
C GLY A 183 -22.32 5.57 0.51
N HIS A 184 -21.58 5.13 -0.52
CA HIS A 184 -21.61 5.66 -1.89
C HIS A 184 -21.49 7.19 -2.01
N PRO A 185 -20.42 7.82 -1.49
CA PRO A 185 -20.19 9.24 -1.67
C PRO A 185 -20.00 9.58 -3.17
N PRO A 186 -20.24 10.83 -3.58
CA PRO A 186 -19.91 11.28 -4.93
C PRO A 186 -18.41 11.06 -5.23
N LYS A 187 -18.10 10.45 -6.37
CA LYS A 187 -16.71 10.06 -6.72
C LYS A 187 -15.73 11.25 -6.73
N ASP A 188 -16.18 12.43 -7.13
CA ASP A 188 -15.38 13.67 -7.15
C ASP A 188 -15.04 14.21 -5.74
N LYS A 189 -15.66 13.64 -4.69
CA LYS A 189 -15.46 13.95 -3.27
C LYS A 189 -14.61 12.91 -2.54
N VAL A 190 -14.05 11.93 -3.27
CA VAL A 190 -13.20 10.88 -2.73
C VAL A 190 -11.78 11.01 -3.28
N LEU A 191 -10.80 10.95 -2.38
CA LEU A 191 -9.38 10.87 -2.70
C LEU A 191 -8.83 9.52 -2.25
N ILE A 192 -8.13 8.79 -3.10
CA ILE A 192 -7.25 7.69 -2.66
C ILE A 192 -5.80 8.20 -2.54
N VAL A 193 -5.15 7.88 -1.43
CA VAL A 193 -3.74 8.16 -1.16
C VAL A 193 -3.03 6.81 -1.04
N GLY A 194 -2.02 6.57 -1.87
CA GLY A 194 -1.26 5.31 -1.85
C GLY A 194 0.08 5.42 -2.58
N ASP A 195 0.97 4.46 -2.33
CA ASP A 195 2.31 4.41 -2.92
C ASP A 195 2.34 3.67 -4.27
N SER A 196 1.36 2.81 -4.53
CA SER A 196 1.33 1.94 -5.70
C SER A 196 0.68 2.61 -6.91
N LEU A 197 1.50 2.97 -7.90
CA LEU A 197 1.00 3.43 -9.21
C LEU A 197 0.08 2.39 -9.86
N SER A 198 0.40 1.10 -9.75
CA SER A 198 -0.34 0.03 -10.42
C SER A 198 -1.65 -0.34 -9.73
N ALA A 199 -1.72 -0.24 -8.41
CA ALA A 199 -2.88 -0.64 -7.64
C ALA A 199 -3.75 0.57 -7.24
N ASP A 200 -3.18 1.54 -6.54
CA ASP A 200 -3.93 2.67 -5.96
C ASP A 200 -4.26 3.73 -7.01
N ILE A 201 -3.24 4.18 -7.74
CA ILE A 201 -3.38 5.31 -8.65
C ILE A 201 -4.13 4.87 -9.91
N ARG A 202 -3.74 3.76 -10.52
CA ARG A 202 -4.48 3.18 -11.65
C ARG A 202 -5.92 2.86 -11.26
N GLY A 203 -6.10 2.09 -10.18
CA GLY A 203 -7.41 1.64 -9.74
C GLY A 203 -8.33 2.81 -9.40
N GLY A 204 -7.84 3.81 -8.67
CA GLY A 204 -8.60 5.02 -8.36
C GLY A 204 -8.96 5.82 -9.60
N ALA A 205 -8.02 6.02 -10.53
CA ALA A 205 -8.26 6.77 -11.76
C ALA A 205 -9.27 6.06 -12.68
N GLU A 206 -9.11 4.75 -12.89
CA GLU A 206 -10.04 3.94 -13.70
C GLU A 206 -11.43 3.85 -13.06
N PHE A 207 -11.50 3.81 -11.73
CA PHE A 207 -12.77 3.88 -11.01
C PHE A 207 -13.39 5.28 -11.03
N GLY A 208 -12.63 6.33 -11.36
CA GLY A 208 -13.09 7.71 -11.51
C GLY A 208 -13.06 8.54 -10.23
N ILE A 209 -12.19 8.20 -9.27
CA ILE A 209 -11.93 9.01 -8.06
C ILE A 209 -10.60 9.75 -8.18
N HIS A 210 -10.41 10.79 -7.37
CA HIS A 210 -9.13 11.49 -7.36
C HIS A 210 -8.05 10.64 -6.69
N THR A 211 -6.81 10.80 -7.15
CA THR A 211 -5.66 10.01 -6.70
C THR A 211 -4.52 10.93 -6.24
N CYS A 212 -3.88 10.56 -5.13
CA CYS A 212 -2.65 11.18 -4.66
C CYS A 212 -1.58 10.10 -4.53
N TRP A 213 -0.53 10.22 -5.31
CA TRP A 213 0.61 9.32 -5.23
C TRP A 213 1.52 9.74 -4.08
N TYR A 214 1.64 8.87 -3.07
CA TYR A 214 2.65 9.02 -2.02
C TYR A 214 3.97 8.44 -2.52
N ASN A 215 4.91 9.32 -2.84
CA ASN A 215 6.18 8.98 -3.49
C ASN A 215 7.37 9.53 -2.70
N PRO A 216 7.62 9.08 -1.45
CA PRO A 216 8.72 9.58 -0.63
C PRO A 216 10.09 9.37 -1.29
N GLY A 217 10.23 8.28 -2.07
CA GLY A 217 11.43 7.94 -2.81
C GLY A 217 11.63 8.69 -4.13
N ARG A 218 10.69 9.57 -4.53
CA ARG A 218 10.72 10.31 -5.82
C ARG A 218 10.98 9.39 -7.01
N GLN A 219 10.31 8.24 -7.02
CA GLN A 219 10.39 7.26 -8.10
C GLN A 219 9.89 7.89 -9.40
N GLU A 220 10.46 7.45 -10.53
CA GLU A 220 9.98 7.86 -11.85
C GLU A 220 8.66 7.18 -12.18
N ASN A 221 7.71 7.95 -12.73
CA ASN A 221 6.44 7.42 -13.23
C ASN A 221 6.61 6.74 -14.59
N SER A 222 7.17 5.54 -14.55
CA SER A 222 7.42 4.68 -15.73
C SER A 222 6.15 4.12 -16.38
N LEU A 223 4.98 4.23 -15.73
CA LEU A 223 3.71 3.68 -16.23
C LEU A 223 2.85 4.70 -16.98
N GLY A 224 3.24 5.99 -16.98
CA GLY A 224 2.47 7.05 -17.64
C GLY A 224 1.10 7.31 -17.01
N ILE A 225 0.86 6.81 -15.79
CA ILE A 225 -0.41 6.99 -15.07
C ILE A 225 -0.37 8.35 -14.39
N ALA A 226 -1.21 9.30 -14.78
CA ALA A 226 -1.19 10.65 -14.22
C ALA A 226 -2.01 10.72 -12.91
N PRO A 227 -1.39 10.80 -11.71
CA PRO A 227 -2.13 11.07 -10.49
C PRO A 227 -2.65 12.52 -10.48
N ASN A 228 -3.68 12.81 -9.69
CA ASN A 228 -4.12 14.20 -9.49
C ASN A 228 -3.11 14.99 -8.65
N TYR A 229 -2.46 14.33 -7.69
CA TYR A 229 -1.43 14.91 -6.83
C TYR A 229 -0.28 13.93 -6.63
N GLU A 230 0.90 14.45 -6.33
CA GLU A 230 2.04 13.66 -5.88
C GLU A 230 2.63 14.36 -4.65
N VAL A 231 2.90 13.59 -3.59
CA VAL A 231 3.51 14.09 -2.36
C VAL A 231 4.62 13.16 -1.90
N ALA A 232 5.75 13.73 -1.47
CA ALA A 232 6.84 12.96 -0.86
C ALA A 232 6.69 12.82 0.67
N GLU A 233 5.80 13.60 1.28
CA GLU A 233 5.54 13.63 2.72
C GLU A 233 4.02 13.73 2.93
N LEU A 234 3.46 12.92 3.83
CA LEU A 234 2.01 12.91 4.10
C LEU A 234 1.48 14.27 4.58
N GLN A 235 2.30 15.08 5.25
CA GLN A 235 1.91 16.42 5.71
C GLN A 235 1.62 17.37 4.54
N LYS A 236 2.12 17.11 3.32
CA LYS A 236 1.84 17.95 2.15
C LYS A 236 0.41 17.78 1.63
N LEU A 237 -0.31 16.74 2.06
CA LEU A 237 -1.74 16.61 1.77
C LEU A 237 -2.52 17.86 2.24
N ASN A 238 -2.07 18.52 3.30
CA ASN A 238 -2.70 19.74 3.84
C ASN A 238 -2.73 20.93 2.86
N ALA A 239 -1.91 20.90 1.79
CA ALA A 239 -1.89 21.97 0.79
C ALA A 239 -3.16 21.98 -0.09
N PHE A 240 -3.83 20.83 -0.22
CA PHE A 240 -5.01 20.67 -1.07
C PHE A 240 -6.21 20.00 -0.38
N LEU A 241 -6.01 19.49 0.85
CA LEU A 241 -7.10 19.05 1.74
C LEU A 241 -7.70 20.20 2.53
#